data_AF-A0A2C9W5J1-F1
#
_entry.id   AF-A0A2C9W5J1-F1
#
_cell.length_a   1.000
_cell.length_b   1.000
_cell.length_c   1.000
_cell.angle_alpha   90.00
_cell.angle_beta   90.00
_cell.angle_gamma   90.00
#
_symmetry.space_group_name_H-M   'P 1'
#
loop_
_entity.id
_entity.type
_entity.pdbx_description
1 polymer ?
#
loop_
_entity_poly.entity_id
_entity_poly.type
_entity_poly.pdbx_seq_one_letter_code
_entity_poly.pdbx_strand_id
1 'polypeptide(L)'
;MASSPKPIPIIEENYGLAFHQSMQQLVDEMHKETLNLSHFINVFYRLMQSKVDPPIGTIWIYSALSFRRRKTANQDLSDHILIVKELFQLISRCSGPCSASKSIALLAPVVFQVYNLVVELLGKDLGARRVKKAAKEAKSLIGEIIGYVSVCCGKDVSKESDSNLSVSFLDLASLWIDGNDGFKGFLPLTSDEIYKEISVGGSTVAYLAGVVISEVFLLKLCLDLRIGNRGEELEKELRSWIVGSITGLQSFYFFETLMRMLLEPALPVTSLLVSFFFSPLFNSLDFLYCSICYFSQS
;
A
#
# COMPACT_ATOMS: atom_id res chain seq x y z
N MET A 1 -17.61 -13.86 38.22
CA MET A 1 -17.98 -14.02 36.80
C MET A 1 -18.38 -12.65 36.27
N ALA A 2 -17.47 -11.97 35.56
CA ALA A 2 -17.77 -10.67 34.96
C ALA A 2 -18.48 -10.90 33.62
N SER A 3 -19.70 -10.39 33.50
CA SER A 3 -20.49 -10.42 32.26
C SER A 3 -19.79 -9.59 31.19
N SER A 4 -19.43 -10.23 30.09
CA SER A 4 -19.01 -9.56 28.86
C SER A 4 -20.14 -8.64 28.35
N PRO A 5 -19.84 -7.41 27.91
CA PRO A 5 -20.86 -6.53 27.35
C PRO A 5 -21.33 -7.11 26.01
N LYS A 6 -22.64 -7.37 25.91
CA LYS A 6 -23.28 -7.82 24.67
C LYS A 6 -23.16 -6.73 23.59
N PRO A 7 -22.80 -7.06 22.34
CA PRO A 7 -22.88 -6.12 21.24
C PRO A 7 -24.33 -5.66 21.08
N ILE A 8 -24.54 -4.35 20.99
CA ILE A 8 -25.85 -3.77 20.73
C ILE A 8 -26.19 -4.05 19.26
N PRO A 9 -27.28 -4.78 18.94
CA PRO A 9 -27.68 -5.08 17.58
C PRO A 9 -28.47 -3.89 17.03
N ILE A 10 -27.76 -2.87 16.61
CA ILE A 10 -28.24 -1.91 15.64
C ILE A 10 -27.19 -1.99 14.51
N ILE A 11 -27.47 -1.53 13.29
CA ILE A 11 -26.43 -1.17 12.30
C ILE A 11 -26.03 -2.28 11.31
N GLU A 12 -26.99 -2.84 10.55
CA GLU A 12 -26.66 -3.36 9.20
C GLU A 12 -27.29 -2.51 8.09
N GLU A 13 -28.62 -2.40 8.05
CA GLU A 13 -29.30 -1.53 7.07
C GLU A 13 -28.97 -0.04 7.27
N ASN A 14 -28.80 0.41 8.52
CA ASN A 14 -28.38 1.78 8.84
C ASN A 14 -26.91 2.05 8.50
N TYR A 15 -26.07 1.01 8.38
CA TYR A 15 -24.65 1.21 8.15
C TYR A 15 -24.39 1.77 6.76
N GLY A 16 -24.92 1.12 5.72
CA GLY A 16 -24.71 1.52 4.33
C GLY A 16 -25.21 2.94 4.06
N LEU A 17 -26.40 3.27 4.59
CA LEU A 17 -26.97 4.61 4.51
C LEU A 17 -26.10 5.65 5.24
N ALA A 18 -25.70 5.38 6.49
CA ALA A 18 -24.85 6.30 7.26
C ALA A 18 -23.48 6.50 6.60
N PHE A 19 -22.90 5.44 6.04
CA PHE A 19 -21.65 5.51 5.30
C PHE A 19 -21.78 6.40 4.05
N HIS A 20 -22.77 6.14 3.21
CA HIS A 20 -22.99 6.91 1.98
C HIS A 20 -23.29 8.39 2.26
N GLN A 21 -24.15 8.67 3.25
CA GLN A 21 -24.46 10.04 3.67
C GLN A 21 -23.22 10.78 4.20
N SER A 22 -22.42 10.11 5.04
CA SER A 22 -21.18 10.69 5.58
C SER A 22 -20.15 10.94 4.48
N MET A 23 -20.08 10.06 3.48
CA MET A 23 -19.22 10.22 2.32
C MET A 23 -19.61 11.43 1.48
N GLN A 24 -20.90 11.56 1.15
CA GLN A 24 -21.38 12.71 0.39
C GLN A 24 -21.08 14.02 1.12
N GLN A 25 -21.37 14.08 2.43
CA GLN A 25 -21.06 15.25 3.26
C GLN A 25 -19.56 15.57 3.31
N LEU A 26 -18.70 14.54 3.37
CA LEU A 26 -17.26 14.72 3.34
C LEU A 26 -16.80 15.32 2.00
N VAL A 27 -17.30 14.78 0.89
CA VAL A 27 -17.00 15.27 -0.46
C VAL A 27 -17.47 16.72 -0.61
N ASP A 28 -18.69 17.05 -0.17
CA ASP A 28 -19.22 18.42 -0.22
C ASP A 28 -18.37 19.39 0.63
N GLU A 29 -17.88 18.94 1.80
CA GLU A 29 -17.00 19.74 2.66
C GLU A 29 -15.62 19.96 2.03
N MET A 30 -15.08 18.96 1.32
CA MET A 30 -13.79 19.06 0.62
C MET A 30 -13.78 20.13 -0.49
N HIS A 31 -14.95 20.52 -1.02
CA HIS A 31 -15.08 21.58 -2.01
C HIS A 31 -15.21 23.00 -1.40
N LYS A 32 -15.24 23.12 -0.07
CA LYS A 32 -15.34 24.42 0.62
C LYS A 32 -13.98 25.04 0.89
N GLU A 33 -13.90 26.37 0.85
CA GLU A 33 -12.67 27.14 1.12
C GLU A 33 -12.18 27.00 2.57
N THR A 34 -13.08 26.73 3.53
CA THR A 34 -12.75 26.51 4.94
C THR A 34 -12.98 25.05 5.34
N LEU A 35 -11.92 24.24 5.32
CA LEU A 35 -11.99 22.80 5.62
C LEU A 35 -12.06 22.54 7.14
N ASN A 36 -13.21 22.14 7.67
CA ASN A 36 -13.29 21.56 9.03
C ASN A 36 -13.54 20.05 9.00
N LEU A 37 -12.45 19.29 8.87
CA LEU A 37 -12.49 17.82 8.77
C LEU A 37 -12.58 17.09 10.12
N SER A 38 -12.52 17.83 11.24
CA SER A 38 -12.39 17.24 12.59
C SER A 38 -13.59 16.39 13.01
N HIS A 39 -14.80 16.82 12.68
CA HIS A 39 -16.04 16.09 12.95
C HIS A 39 -16.07 14.73 12.23
N PHE A 40 -15.61 14.70 10.97
CA PHE A 40 -15.61 13.49 10.15
C PHE A 40 -14.69 12.39 10.70
N ILE A 41 -13.59 12.75 11.40
CA ILE A 41 -12.71 11.75 12.05
C ILE A 41 -13.52 10.90 13.03
N ASN A 42 -14.36 11.52 13.87
CA ASN A 42 -15.17 10.80 14.85
C ASN A 42 -16.27 9.97 14.16
N VAL A 43 -16.93 10.54 13.14
CA VAL A 43 -17.95 9.82 12.37
C VAL A 43 -17.38 8.54 11.75
N PHE A 44 -16.28 8.63 11.01
CA PHE A 44 -15.67 7.47 10.36
C PHE A 44 -15.01 6.51 11.37
N TYR A 45 -14.50 7.00 12.50
CA TYR A 45 -14.06 6.14 13.60
C TYR A 45 -15.22 5.29 14.14
N ARG A 46 -16.39 5.88 14.40
CA ARG A 46 -17.57 5.16 14.89
C ARG A 46 -18.11 4.17 13.87
N LEU A 47 -18.13 4.55 12.58
CA LEU A 47 -18.51 3.64 11.50
C LEU A 47 -17.55 2.46 11.42
N MET A 48 -16.24 2.69 11.43
CA MET A 48 -15.24 1.63 11.44
C MET A 48 -15.44 0.68 12.63
N GLN A 49 -15.64 1.21 13.85
CA GLN A 49 -15.81 0.40 15.07
C GLN A 49 -17.16 -0.33 15.16
N SER A 50 -18.13 0.00 14.32
CA SER A 50 -19.47 -0.64 14.33
C SER A 50 -19.49 -2.01 13.66
N LYS A 51 -18.40 -2.40 12.98
CA LYS A 51 -18.25 -3.69 12.29
C LYS A 51 -16.99 -4.40 12.80
N VAL A 52 -17.10 -5.70 13.04
CA VAL A 52 -15.95 -6.54 13.45
C VAL A 52 -14.91 -6.56 12.34
N ASP A 53 -15.34 -6.72 11.09
CA ASP A 53 -14.47 -6.60 9.91
C ASP A 53 -14.88 -5.35 9.09
N PRO A 54 -14.34 -4.15 9.41
CA PRO A 54 -14.77 -2.92 8.78
C PRO A 54 -14.43 -2.88 7.28
N PRO A 55 -15.31 -2.34 6.41
CA PRO A 55 -15.01 -2.14 4.99
C PRO A 55 -13.75 -1.31 4.76
N ILE A 56 -12.99 -1.63 3.70
CA ILE A 56 -11.76 -0.91 3.30
C ILE A 56 -12.01 0.60 3.24
N GLY A 57 -13.12 1.01 2.62
CA GLY A 57 -13.50 2.42 2.52
C GLY A 57 -13.46 3.15 3.85
N THR A 58 -14.12 2.63 4.89
CA THR A 58 -14.12 3.28 6.21
C THR A 58 -12.75 3.42 6.84
N ILE A 59 -11.90 2.39 6.73
CA ILE A 59 -10.55 2.42 7.30
C ILE A 59 -9.71 3.45 6.53
N TRP A 60 -9.79 3.47 5.20
CA TRP A 60 -9.05 4.42 4.37
C TRP A 60 -9.49 5.85 4.62
N ILE A 61 -10.79 6.14 4.70
CA ILE A 61 -11.28 7.50 4.97
C ILE A 61 -10.85 7.97 6.36
N TYR A 62 -11.08 7.15 7.39
CA TYR A 62 -10.64 7.47 8.75
C TYR A 62 -9.12 7.72 8.81
N SER A 63 -8.34 6.90 8.11
CA SER A 63 -6.88 7.04 8.03
C SER A 63 -6.47 8.31 7.28
N ALA A 64 -7.11 8.63 6.16
CA ALA A 64 -6.85 9.84 5.38
C ALA A 64 -7.13 11.10 6.19
N LEU A 65 -8.27 11.17 6.89
CA LEU A 65 -8.62 12.31 7.74
C LEU A 65 -7.63 12.46 8.91
N SER A 66 -7.26 11.35 9.53
CA SER A 66 -6.29 11.33 10.64
C SER A 66 -4.86 11.68 10.18
N PHE A 67 -4.52 11.35 8.95
CA PHE A 67 -3.24 11.66 8.32
C PHE A 67 -3.15 13.14 7.92
N ARG A 68 -4.15 13.65 7.20
CA ARG A 68 -4.22 15.06 6.76
C ARG A 68 -4.14 16.04 7.94
N ARG A 69 -4.70 15.68 9.11
CA ARG A 69 -4.57 16.49 10.34
C ARG A 69 -3.12 16.70 10.78
N ARG A 70 -2.23 15.77 10.44
CA ARG A 70 -0.81 15.75 10.86
C ARG A 70 0.14 16.25 9.76
N LYS A 71 -0.29 16.27 8.50
CA LYS A 71 0.50 16.80 7.37
C LYS A 71 0.54 18.34 7.48
N THR A 72 1.73 18.91 7.63
CA THR A 72 1.99 20.36 7.63
C THR A 72 2.78 20.74 6.38
N ALA A 73 2.63 21.99 5.91
CA ALA A 73 3.13 22.43 4.60
C ALA A 73 4.67 22.53 4.48
N ASN A 74 5.42 22.41 5.58
CA ASN A 74 6.90 22.51 5.60
C ASN A 74 7.46 21.44 6.52
N GLN A 75 7.63 20.22 6.01
CA GLN A 75 8.19 19.09 6.75
C GLN A 75 9.57 18.73 6.24
N ASP A 76 10.49 18.45 7.16
CA ASP A 76 11.77 17.86 6.78
C ASP A 76 11.60 16.36 6.46
N LEU A 77 12.63 15.74 5.89
CA LEU A 77 12.59 14.31 5.53
C LEU A 77 12.33 13.39 6.73
N SER A 78 12.80 13.78 7.92
CA SER A 78 12.67 12.97 9.14
C SER A 78 11.22 13.01 9.64
N ASP A 79 10.59 14.18 9.61
CA ASP A 79 9.18 14.37 9.94
C ASP A 79 8.30 13.62 8.95
N HIS A 80 8.63 13.67 7.66
CA HIS A 80 7.91 12.93 6.62
C HIS A 80 7.97 11.40 6.89
N ILE A 81 9.16 10.85 7.17
CA ILE A 81 9.33 9.42 7.53
C ILE A 81 8.49 9.07 8.76
N LEU A 82 8.53 9.90 9.81
CA LEU A 82 7.78 9.67 11.04
C LEU A 82 6.28 9.62 10.76
N ILE A 83 5.75 10.55 9.98
CA ILE A 83 4.33 10.62 9.63
C ILE A 83 3.89 9.41 8.82
N VAL A 84 4.70 8.93 7.87
CA VAL A 84 4.41 7.70 7.12
C VAL A 84 4.45 6.48 8.04
N LYS A 85 5.40 6.42 8.98
CA LYS A 85 5.47 5.35 9.98
C LYS A 85 4.24 5.35 10.89
N GLU A 86 3.76 6.52 11.32
CA GLU A 86 2.54 6.62 12.11
C GLU A 86 1.29 6.24 11.30
N LEU A 87 1.26 6.52 9.99
CA LEU A 87 0.19 6.05 9.10
C LEU A 87 0.20 4.53 8.99
N PHE A 88 1.37 3.92 8.78
CA PHE A 88 1.53 2.47 8.77
C PHE A 88 1.05 1.84 10.08
N GLN A 89 1.41 2.41 11.22
CA GLN A 89 0.94 1.94 12.53
C GLN A 89 -0.56 2.12 12.73
N LEU A 90 -1.15 3.20 12.19
CA LEU A 90 -2.60 3.40 12.24
C LEU A 90 -3.33 2.33 11.45
N ILE A 91 -2.94 2.12 10.19
CA ILE A 91 -3.57 1.15 9.30
C ILE A 91 -3.41 -0.28 9.84
N SER A 92 -2.20 -0.66 10.24
CA SER A 92 -1.93 -2.01 10.80
C SER A 92 -2.72 -2.32 12.08
N ARG A 93 -3.04 -1.30 12.89
CA ARG A 93 -3.93 -1.47 14.05
C ARG A 93 -5.39 -1.63 13.62
N CYS A 94 -5.84 -0.80 12.67
CA CYS A 94 -7.21 -0.86 12.14
C CYS A 94 -7.51 -2.17 11.39
N SER A 95 -6.49 -2.81 10.81
CA SER A 95 -6.62 -4.08 10.09
C SER A 95 -6.51 -5.33 10.98
N GLY A 96 -6.29 -5.18 12.29
CA GLY A 96 -6.19 -6.30 13.22
C GLY A 96 -7.28 -7.39 13.09
N PRO A 97 -8.58 -7.04 12.89
CA PRO A 97 -9.64 -8.02 12.73
C PRO A 97 -9.89 -8.43 11.26
N CYS A 98 -9.17 -7.86 10.29
CA CYS A 98 -9.38 -8.10 8.87
C CYS A 98 -8.70 -9.39 8.39
N SER A 99 -9.13 -9.88 7.21
CA SER A 99 -8.44 -10.94 6.49
C SER A 99 -7.00 -10.55 6.14
N ALA A 100 -6.13 -11.51 5.82
CA ALA A 100 -4.76 -11.26 5.41
C ALA A 100 -4.71 -10.41 4.14
N SER A 101 -5.48 -10.77 3.11
CA SER A 101 -5.52 -10.00 1.86
C SER A 101 -6.00 -8.58 2.10
N LYS A 102 -7.06 -8.41 2.90
CA LYS A 102 -7.59 -7.10 3.25
C LYS A 102 -6.59 -6.27 4.04
N SER A 103 -5.91 -6.88 5.01
CA SER A 103 -4.86 -6.25 5.81
C SER A 103 -3.71 -5.71 4.95
N ILE A 104 -3.33 -6.47 3.91
CA ILE A 104 -2.29 -6.06 2.96
C ILE A 104 -2.83 -4.98 2.02
N ALA A 105 -3.99 -5.18 1.39
CA ALA A 105 -4.61 -4.21 0.50
C ALA A 105 -4.80 -2.83 1.17
N LEU A 106 -5.12 -2.82 2.47
CA LEU A 106 -5.25 -1.61 3.27
C LEU A 106 -3.98 -0.75 3.30
N LEU A 107 -2.80 -1.32 3.02
CA LEU A 107 -1.53 -0.59 2.99
C LEU A 107 -1.34 0.26 1.73
N ALA A 108 -2.19 0.18 0.70
CA ALA A 108 -2.00 0.97 -0.52
C ALA A 108 -1.70 2.47 -0.27
N PRO A 109 -2.40 3.19 0.64
CA PRO A 109 -2.04 4.56 0.99
C PRO A 109 -0.65 4.72 1.62
N VAL A 110 -0.22 3.75 2.44
CA VAL A 110 1.12 3.76 3.04
C VAL A 110 2.16 3.62 1.95
N VAL A 111 1.96 2.68 1.02
CA VAL A 111 2.88 2.44 -0.10
C VAL A 111 3.00 3.68 -0.99
N PHE A 112 1.88 4.34 -1.29
CA PHE A 112 1.88 5.61 -2.01
C PHE A 112 2.73 6.69 -1.30
N GLN A 113 2.59 6.85 0.02
CA GLN A 113 3.39 7.82 0.77
C GLN A 113 4.88 7.41 0.84
N VAL A 114 5.17 6.10 0.95
CA VAL A 114 6.54 5.59 0.87
C VAL A 114 7.14 5.86 -0.50
N TYR A 115 6.39 5.70 -1.59
CA TYR A 115 6.84 6.07 -2.93
C TYR A 115 7.23 7.55 -2.99
N ASN A 116 6.38 8.46 -2.52
CA ASN A 116 6.67 9.90 -2.52
C ASN A 116 7.94 10.20 -1.72
N LEU A 117 8.10 9.57 -0.56
CA LEU A 117 9.30 9.68 0.26
C LEU A 117 10.55 9.15 -0.48
N VAL A 118 10.44 8.00 -1.16
CA VAL A 118 11.54 7.43 -1.95
C VAL A 118 11.89 8.39 -3.08
N VAL A 119 10.94 8.87 -3.88
CA VAL A 119 11.19 9.88 -4.93
C VAL A 119 11.90 11.11 -4.38
N GLU A 120 11.46 11.63 -3.23
CA GLU A 120 12.10 12.79 -2.59
C GLU A 120 13.56 12.51 -2.18
N LEU A 121 13.82 11.32 -1.59
CA LEU A 121 15.18 10.86 -1.26
C LEU A 121 16.02 10.66 -2.52
N LEU A 122 15.41 10.15 -3.59
CA LEU A 122 16.03 9.92 -4.88
C LEU A 122 16.30 11.24 -5.64
N GLY A 123 15.58 12.32 -5.35
CA GLY A 123 15.87 13.64 -5.91
C GLY A 123 17.05 14.35 -5.24
N LYS A 124 17.48 13.90 -4.05
CA LYS A 124 18.49 14.57 -3.23
C LYS A 124 19.88 13.94 -3.36
N ASP A 125 20.92 14.74 -3.15
CA ASP A 125 22.30 14.28 -3.10
C ASP A 125 22.52 13.39 -1.87
N LEU A 126 22.75 12.10 -2.11
CA LEU A 126 23.03 11.11 -1.07
C LEU A 126 24.38 11.34 -0.37
N GLY A 127 25.23 12.27 -0.84
CA GLY A 127 26.47 12.66 -0.18
C GLY A 127 26.24 13.25 1.23
N ALA A 128 25.10 13.90 1.44
CA ALA A 128 24.77 14.55 2.71
C ALA A 128 24.47 13.52 3.83
N ARG A 129 25.13 13.68 5.00
CA ARG A 129 24.93 12.82 6.18
C ARG A 129 23.46 12.66 6.59
N ARG A 130 22.67 13.73 6.47
CA ARG A 130 21.23 13.73 6.80
C ARG A 130 20.43 12.87 5.84
N VAL A 131 20.72 12.94 4.54
CA VAL A 131 20.04 12.13 3.50
C VAL A 131 20.39 10.66 3.65
N LYS A 132 21.65 10.30 3.94
CA LYS A 132 22.03 8.90 4.25
C LYS A 132 21.31 8.34 5.46
N LYS A 133 21.10 9.15 6.50
CA LYS A 133 20.35 8.76 7.69
C LYS A 133 18.87 8.50 7.34
N ALA A 134 18.23 9.46 6.68
CA ALA A 134 16.84 9.34 6.22
C ALA A 134 16.64 8.14 5.29
N ALA A 135 17.59 7.88 4.38
CA ALA A 135 17.59 6.72 3.49
C ALA A 135 17.62 5.38 4.25
N LYS A 136 18.43 5.28 5.32
CA LYS A 136 18.45 4.09 6.19
C LYS A 136 17.15 3.91 6.96
N GLU A 137 16.55 5.00 7.44
CA GLU A 137 15.27 4.97 8.14
C GLU A 137 14.12 4.58 7.19
N ALA A 138 14.10 5.10 5.95
CA ALA A 138 13.15 4.70 4.92
C ALA A 138 13.31 3.22 4.56
N LYS A 139 14.54 2.72 4.42
CA LYS A 139 14.81 1.29 4.20
C LYS A 139 14.32 0.44 5.39
N SER A 140 14.51 0.91 6.63
CA SER A 140 13.98 0.26 7.83
C SER A 140 12.45 0.20 7.81
N LEU A 141 11.77 1.30 7.45
CA LEU A 141 10.32 1.36 7.34
C LEU A 141 9.78 0.39 6.29
N ILE A 142 10.41 0.32 5.11
CA ILE A 142 10.05 -0.66 4.08
C ILE A 142 10.24 -2.10 4.60
N GLY A 143 11.32 -2.35 5.34
CA GLY A 143 11.54 -3.63 6.02
C GLY A 143 10.43 -3.97 7.03
N GLU A 144 9.96 -3.00 7.82
CA GLU A 144 8.83 -3.17 8.75
C GLU A 144 7.53 -3.51 8.00
N ILE A 145 7.24 -2.82 6.89
CA ILE A 145 6.06 -3.08 6.04
C ILE A 145 6.12 -4.50 5.46
N ILE A 146 7.28 -4.90 4.94
CA ILE A 146 7.52 -6.24 4.41
C ILE A 146 7.31 -7.30 5.49
N GLY A 147 7.87 -7.09 6.69
CA GLY A 147 7.66 -8.01 7.81
C GLY A 147 6.19 -8.17 8.16
N TYR A 148 5.43 -7.07 8.14
CA TYR A 148 3.98 -7.12 8.33
C TYR A 148 3.25 -7.91 7.24
N VAL A 149 3.60 -7.70 5.97
CA VAL A 149 3.05 -8.45 4.83
C VAL A 149 3.32 -9.95 5.00
N SER A 150 4.55 -10.34 5.35
CA SER A 150 4.92 -11.74 5.58
C SER A 150 4.10 -12.38 6.71
N VAL A 151 3.88 -11.65 7.81
CA VAL A 151 3.03 -12.10 8.93
C VAL A 151 1.57 -12.26 8.50
N CYS A 152 1.07 -11.39 7.63
CA CYS A 152 -0.30 -11.49 7.13
C CYS A 152 -0.47 -12.74 6.27
N CYS A 153 0.44 -13.01 5.33
CA CYS A 153 0.32 -14.17 4.45
C CYS A 153 0.57 -15.53 5.12
N GLY A 154 1.22 -15.57 6.29
CA GLY A 154 1.32 -16.79 7.09
C GLY A 154 -0.02 -17.26 7.70
N LYS A 155 -1.10 -16.49 7.55
CA LYS A 155 -2.46 -16.88 7.93
C LYS A 155 -3.13 -17.57 6.74
N ASP A 156 -3.85 -18.67 6.96
CA ASP A 156 -4.50 -19.48 5.91
C ASP A 156 -5.36 -18.64 4.93
N VAL A 157 -4.77 -18.23 3.81
CA VAL A 157 -5.39 -17.39 2.76
C VAL A 157 -6.53 -18.14 2.05
N SER A 158 -6.55 -19.48 2.12
CA SER A 158 -7.50 -20.36 1.42
C SER A 158 -8.96 -20.30 1.91
N LYS A 159 -9.25 -19.57 2.98
CA LYS A 159 -10.61 -19.40 3.53
C LYS A 159 -11.19 -18.00 3.33
N GLU A 160 -10.49 -17.12 2.61
CA GLU A 160 -10.95 -15.74 2.43
C GLU A 160 -12.06 -15.68 1.38
N SER A 161 -13.22 -15.16 1.77
CA SER A 161 -14.28 -14.85 0.81
C SER A 161 -13.85 -13.63 0.00
N ASP A 162 -13.77 -13.79 -1.32
CA ASP A 162 -13.49 -12.70 -2.26
C ASP A 162 -14.55 -11.62 -2.13
N SER A 163 -14.20 -10.60 -1.33
CA SER A 163 -15.05 -9.46 -1.07
C SER A 163 -14.72 -8.41 -2.12
N ASN A 164 -15.70 -7.99 -2.91
CA ASN A 164 -15.52 -6.86 -3.81
C ASN A 164 -15.35 -5.56 -3.00
N LEU A 165 -14.62 -4.60 -3.57
CA LEU A 165 -14.55 -3.25 -3.03
C LEU A 165 -15.95 -2.62 -3.10
N SER A 166 -16.62 -2.45 -1.95
CA SER A 166 -18.00 -1.91 -1.90
C SER A 166 -18.10 -0.42 -2.23
N VAL A 167 -16.96 0.24 -2.48
CA VAL A 167 -16.83 1.67 -2.78
C VAL A 167 -15.85 1.81 -3.94
N SER A 168 -16.10 2.74 -4.86
CA SER A 168 -15.21 3.04 -5.98
C SER A 168 -13.79 3.29 -5.46
N PHE A 169 -12.83 2.49 -5.97
CA PHE A 169 -11.42 2.66 -5.67
C PHE A 169 -10.93 4.08 -6.00
N LEU A 170 -11.45 4.67 -7.08
CA LEU A 170 -11.09 6.02 -7.52
C LEU A 170 -11.48 7.09 -6.49
N ASP A 171 -12.69 6.99 -5.94
CA ASP A 171 -13.18 7.95 -4.95
C ASP A 171 -12.32 7.89 -3.69
N LEU A 172 -11.91 6.70 -3.29
CA LEU A 172 -11.03 6.54 -2.12
C LEU A 172 -9.60 6.99 -2.40
N ALA A 173 -9.06 6.71 -3.60
CA ALA A 173 -7.71 7.11 -3.99
C ALA A 173 -7.57 8.64 -4.04
N SER A 174 -8.62 9.37 -4.46
CA SER A 174 -8.62 10.84 -4.47
C SER A 174 -8.46 11.49 -3.09
N LEU A 175 -8.76 10.77 -2.01
CA LEU A 175 -8.52 11.27 -0.65
C LEU A 175 -7.01 11.38 -0.32
N TRP A 176 -6.15 10.75 -1.13
CA TRP A 176 -4.71 10.70 -0.88
C TRP A 176 -3.89 11.54 -1.85
N ILE A 177 -4.44 11.86 -3.03
CA ILE A 177 -3.78 12.69 -4.04
C ILE A 177 -4.21 14.15 -3.89
N ASP A 178 -3.26 15.07 -3.94
CA ASP A 178 -3.52 16.51 -3.92
C ASP A 178 -3.73 17.02 -5.38
N GLY A 179 -4.97 17.29 -5.79
CA GLY A 179 -5.26 18.01 -7.05
C GLY A 179 -4.94 17.28 -8.37
N ASN A 180 -4.92 18.04 -9.46
CA ASN A 180 -5.12 17.70 -10.89
C ASN A 180 -4.17 16.65 -11.54
N ASP A 181 -3.32 15.96 -10.80
CA ASP A 181 -2.37 14.96 -11.33
C ASP A 181 -3.04 13.63 -11.74
N GLY A 182 -4.36 13.55 -11.56
CA GLY A 182 -5.15 12.40 -11.92
C GLY A 182 -4.92 11.23 -10.97
N PHE A 183 -5.93 10.37 -10.89
CA PHE A 183 -5.98 9.23 -9.96
C PHE A 183 -4.87 8.19 -10.19
N LYS A 184 -4.16 8.24 -11.33
CA LYS A 184 -2.99 7.37 -11.64
C LYS A 184 -1.83 7.56 -10.66
N GLY A 185 -1.76 8.70 -9.97
CA GLY A 185 -0.70 8.96 -9.00
C GLY A 185 -0.70 8.04 -7.78
N PHE A 186 -1.81 7.35 -7.47
CA PHE A 186 -1.95 6.60 -6.21
C PHE A 186 -1.22 5.25 -6.21
N LEU A 187 -1.05 4.63 -7.38
CA LEU A 187 -0.29 3.39 -7.57
C LEU A 187 0.78 3.61 -8.66
N PRO A 188 1.80 4.41 -8.36
CA PRO A 188 2.69 4.99 -9.36
C PRO A 188 3.66 3.98 -10.00
N LEU A 189 3.76 2.75 -9.47
CA LEU A 189 4.58 1.68 -10.04
C LEU A 189 3.76 0.62 -10.77
N THR A 190 2.43 0.76 -10.80
CA THR A 190 1.53 -0.09 -11.59
C THR A 190 1.47 0.31 -13.05
N SER A 191 1.12 -0.67 -13.90
CA SER A 191 0.80 -0.41 -15.30
C SER A 191 -0.56 0.26 -15.47
N ASP A 192 -0.74 0.93 -16.60
CA ASP A 192 -2.04 1.46 -17.04
C ASP A 192 -3.12 0.37 -17.16
N GLU A 193 -2.71 -0.87 -17.46
CA GLU A 193 -3.60 -2.02 -17.56
C GLU A 193 -4.10 -2.47 -16.18
N ILE A 194 -3.17 -2.69 -15.24
CA ILE A 194 -3.48 -3.06 -13.84
C ILE A 194 -4.37 -1.98 -13.21
N TYR A 195 -4.06 -0.72 -13.46
CA TYR A 195 -4.86 0.40 -12.97
C TYR A 195 -6.30 0.38 -13.52
N LYS A 196 -6.49 0.12 -14.82
CA LYS A 196 -7.83 0.00 -15.43
C LYS A 196 -8.62 -1.15 -14.80
N GLU A 197 -7.96 -2.27 -14.54
CA GLU A 197 -8.58 -3.45 -13.94
C GLU A 197 -9.09 -3.15 -12.51
N ILE A 198 -8.32 -2.41 -11.71
CA ILE A 198 -8.72 -1.99 -10.35
C ILE A 198 -9.85 -0.94 -10.40
N SER A 199 -9.79 0.00 -11.33
CA SER A 199 -10.72 1.14 -11.38
C SER A 199 -12.11 0.80 -11.91
N VAL A 200 -12.26 -0.22 -12.76
CA VAL A 200 -13.57 -0.64 -13.32
C VAL A 200 -14.44 -1.36 -12.27
N GLY A 201 -13.92 -1.62 -11.06
CA GLY A 201 -14.70 -2.14 -9.93
C GLY A 201 -14.91 -3.65 -9.93
N GLY A 202 -14.19 -4.38 -10.77
CA GLY A 202 -14.18 -5.85 -10.82
C GLY A 202 -13.03 -6.53 -10.04
N SER A 203 -12.08 -5.74 -9.53
CA SER A 203 -10.92 -6.28 -8.82
C SER A 203 -11.28 -6.78 -7.42
N THR A 204 -10.80 -7.97 -7.09
CA THR A 204 -10.89 -8.52 -5.73
C THR A 204 -9.92 -7.79 -4.79
N VAL A 205 -10.19 -7.90 -3.48
CA VAL A 205 -9.27 -7.42 -2.44
C VAL A 205 -7.93 -8.16 -2.48
N ALA A 206 -7.94 -9.44 -2.85
CA ALA A 206 -6.72 -10.25 -3.02
C ALA A 206 -5.85 -9.77 -4.18
N TYR A 207 -6.46 -9.33 -5.28
CA TYR A 207 -5.72 -8.72 -6.39
C TYR A 207 -5.04 -7.41 -5.96
N LEU A 208 -5.78 -6.50 -5.31
CA LEU A 208 -5.21 -5.26 -4.77
C LEU A 208 -4.09 -5.54 -3.76
N ALA A 209 -4.20 -6.58 -2.95
CA ALA A 209 -3.12 -7.01 -2.08
C ALA A 209 -1.86 -7.41 -2.88
N GLY A 210 -2.01 -8.18 -3.95
CA GLY A 210 -0.91 -8.53 -4.86
C GLY A 210 -0.22 -7.31 -5.45
N VAL A 211 -1.00 -6.30 -5.83
CA VAL A 211 -0.49 -5.00 -6.32
C VAL A 211 0.33 -4.27 -5.26
N VAL A 212 -0.20 -4.16 -4.04
CA VAL A 212 0.51 -3.53 -2.92
C VAL A 212 1.84 -4.22 -2.60
N ILE A 213 1.86 -5.56 -2.58
CA ILE A 213 3.09 -6.33 -2.35
C ILE A 213 4.11 -6.04 -3.45
N SER A 214 3.66 -6.01 -4.71
CA SER A 214 4.51 -5.74 -5.88
C SER A 214 5.13 -4.35 -5.81
N GLU A 215 4.35 -3.31 -5.48
CA GLU A 215 4.89 -1.96 -5.35
C GLU A 215 5.91 -1.84 -4.21
N VAL A 216 5.63 -2.41 -3.03
CA VAL A 216 6.58 -2.41 -1.89
C VAL A 216 7.89 -3.10 -2.27
N PHE A 217 7.81 -4.20 -3.02
CA PHE A 217 8.98 -4.91 -3.52
C PHE A 217 9.82 -4.02 -4.45
N LEU A 218 9.18 -3.38 -5.43
CA LEU A 218 9.86 -2.49 -6.36
C LEU A 218 10.50 -1.29 -5.64
N LEU A 219 9.83 -0.73 -4.63
CA LEU A 219 10.38 0.35 -3.80
C LEU A 219 11.62 -0.09 -3.01
N LYS A 220 11.57 -1.29 -2.41
CA LYS A 220 12.75 -1.88 -1.75
C LYS A 220 13.90 -2.02 -2.73
N LEU A 221 13.64 -2.59 -3.90
CA LEU A 221 14.64 -2.79 -4.96
C LEU A 221 15.26 -1.45 -5.40
N CYS A 222 14.46 -0.40 -5.59
CA CYS A 222 14.95 0.93 -5.93
C CYS A 222 15.93 1.49 -4.91
N LEU A 223 15.58 1.38 -3.62
CA LEU A 223 16.46 1.83 -2.54
C LEU A 223 17.71 0.96 -2.41
N ASP A 224 17.58 -0.36 -2.54
CA ASP A 224 18.70 -1.29 -2.45
C ASP A 224 19.72 -1.06 -3.58
N LEU A 225 19.25 -0.82 -4.81
CA LEU A 225 20.12 -0.48 -5.94
C LEU A 225 20.89 0.83 -5.74
N ARG A 226 20.29 1.81 -5.07
CA ARG A 226 20.90 3.14 -4.91
C ARG A 226 21.73 3.30 -3.63
N ILE A 227 21.33 2.68 -2.54
CA ILE A 227 21.96 2.79 -1.21
C ILE A 227 22.82 1.56 -0.88
N GLY A 228 22.53 0.42 -1.50
CA GLY A 228 23.04 -0.91 -1.12
C GLY A 228 23.97 -1.57 -2.13
N ASN A 229 24.25 -2.85 -1.83
CA ASN A 229 25.25 -3.69 -2.48
C ASN A 229 24.97 -3.83 -3.98
N ARG A 230 26.01 -3.71 -4.80
CA ARG A 230 25.95 -3.98 -6.24
C ARG A 230 26.44 -5.40 -6.50
N GLY A 231 25.87 -6.07 -7.52
CA GLY A 231 26.34 -7.38 -7.98
C GLY A 231 25.68 -8.56 -7.24
N GLU A 232 26.44 -9.61 -7.00
CA GLU A 232 25.95 -10.94 -6.58
C GLU A 232 25.18 -10.95 -5.24
N GLU A 233 25.49 -10.04 -4.32
CA GLU A 233 24.81 -10.00 -3.02
C GLU A 233 23.38 -9.47 -3.12
N LEU A 234 23.13 -8.48 -4.00
CA LEU A 234 21.78 -8.02 -4.32
C LEU A 234 20.99 -9.13 -5.03
N GLU A 235 21.61 -9.81 -5.98
CA GLU A 235 20.97 -10.93 -6.69
C GLU A 235 20.58 -12.05 -5.72
N LYS A 236 21.45 -12.41 -4.78
CA LYS A 236 21.16 -13.41 -3.75
C LYS A 236 20.06 -12.97 -2.78
N GLU A 237 20.06 -11.71 -2.36
CA GLU A 237 18.98 -11.15 -1.54
C GLU A 237 17.65 -11.14 -2.29
N LEU A 238 17.63 -10.72 -3.56
CA LEU A 238 16.44 -10.74 -4.40
C LEU A 238 15.94 -12.16 -4.60
N ARG A 239 16.82 -13.09 -4.93
CA ARG A 239 16.49 -14.51 -5.09
C ARG A 239 15.91 -15.10 -3.81
N SER A 240 16.52 -14.84 -2.67
CA SER A 240 16.02 -15.28 -1.36
C SER A 240 14.65 -14.68 -1.05
N TRP A 241 14.45 -13.41 -1.36
CA TRP A 241 13.19 -12.71 -1.11
C TRP A 241 12.08 -13.13 -2.07
N ILE A 242 12.39 -13.37 -3.34
CA ILE A 242 11.49 -13.97 -4.32
C ILE A 242 11.07 -15.35 -3.84
N VAL A 243 12.03 -16.24 -3.55
CA VAL A 243 11.74 -17.60 -3.08
C VAL A 243 10.93 -17.56 -1.78
N GLY A 244 11.30 -16.70 -0.83
CA GLY A 244 10.57 -16.48 0.42
C GLY A 244 9.16 -15.93 0.19
N SER A 245 8.98 -15.08 -0.82
CA SER A 245 7.68 -14.58 -1.21
C SER A 245 6.82 -15.65 -1.91
N ILE A 246 7.42 -16.52 -2.74
CA ILE A 246 6.71 -17.64 -3.40
C ILE A 246 6.25 -18.64 -2.36
N THR A 247 7.18 -19.05 -1.52
CA THR A 247 6.95 -20.08 -0.51
C THR A 247 6.10 -19.58 0.66
N GLY A 248 6.27 -18.31 1.05
CA GLY A 248 5.66 -17.73 2.24
C GLY A 248 4.41 -16.89 1.99
N LEU A 249 4.26 -16.25 0.81
CA LEU A 249 3.04 -15.49 0.50
C LEU A 249 1.96 -16.35 -0.15
N GLN A 250 2.35 -17.39 -0.89
CA GLN A 250 1.47 -18.27 -1.67
C GLN A 250 0.39 -17.49 -2.47
N SER A 251 0.70 -16.24 -2.84
CA SER A 251 -0.25 -15.32 -3.45
C SER A 251 -0.01 -15.31 -4.96
N PHE A 252 -0.87 -16.03 -5.69
CA PHE A 252 -0.87 -16.03 -7.16
C PHE A 252 -0.93 -14.61 -7.72
N TYR A 253 -1.79 -13.76 -7.13
CA TYR A 253 -1.96 -12.37 -7.54
C TYR A 253 -0.69 -11.53 -7.43
N PHE A 254 0.15 -11.77 -6.41
CA PHE A 254 1.45 -11.09 -6.33
C PHE A 254 2.36 -11.47 -7.51
N PHE A 255 2.48 -12.76 -7.82
CA PHE A 255 3.33 -13.20 -8.93
C PHE A 255 2.86 -12.67 -10.27
N GLU A 256 1.57 -12.83 -10.54
CA GLU A 256 0.98 -12.33 -11.78
C GLU A 256 1.19 -10.82 -11.92
N THR A 257 0.88 -10.05 -10.88
CA THR A 257 0.99 -8.59 -10.92
C THR A 257 2.43 -8.13 -11.08
N LEU A 258 3.35 -8.73 -10.31
CA LEU A 258 4.78 -8.42 -10.40
C LEU A 258 5.30 -8.71 -11.81
N MET A 259 4.95 -9.85 -12.40
CA MET A 259 5.33 -10.19 -13.77
C MET A 259 4.77 -9.21 -14.79
N ARG A 260 3.49 -8.83 -14.66
CA ARG A 260 2.85 -7.84 -15.56
C ARG A 260 3.54 -6.48 -15.48
N MET A 261 3.87 -5.99 -14.28
CA MET A 261 4.63 -4.75 -14.11
C MET A 261 6.03 -4.85 -14.72
N LEU A 262 6.69 -6.01 -14.59
CA LEU A 262 8.07 -6.18 -15.02
C LEU A 262 8.25 -6.38 -16.53
N LEU A 263 7.23 -6.95 -17.17
CA LEU A 263 7.19 -7.20 -18.62
C LEU A 263 6.73 -5.98 -19.42
N GLU A 264 6.40 -4.87 -18.76
CA GLU A 264 6.07 -3.63 -19.47
C GLU A 264 7.28 -3.09 -20.24
N PRO A 265 7.07 -2.66 -21.51
CA PRO A 265 8.16 -2.19 -22.37
C PRO A 265 8.87 -0.93 -21.84
N ALA A 266 8.23 -0.19 -20.93
CA ALA A 266 8.84 0.86 -20.14
C ALA A 266 8.45 0.67 -18.66
N LEU A 267 9.30 -0.01 -17.90
CA LEU A 267 9.13 -0.15 -16.45
C LEU A 267 8.91 1.25 -15.83
N PRO A 268 7.83 1.49 -15.05
CA PRO A 268 7.65 2.75 -14.31
C PRO A 268 8.87 3.09 -13.42
N VAL A 269 9.57 2.04 -12.99
CA VAL A 269 10.81 2.06 -12.21
C VAL A 269 12.00 2.67 -12.98
N THR A 270 11.98 2.68 -14.33
CA THR A 270 13.05 3.28 -15.15
C THR A 270 13.27 4.75 -14.80
N SER A 271 12.21 5.49 -14.47
CA SER A 271 12.26 6.89 -14.02
C SER A 271 13.01 7.08 -12.69
N LEU A 272 13.01 6.06 -11.82
CA LEU A 272 13.71 6.06 -10.53
C LEU A 272 15.17 5.59 -10.66
N LEU A 273 15.50 4.85 -11.72
CA LEU A 273 16.75 4.11 -11.91
C LEU A 273 17.62 4.62 -13.07
N VAL A 274 17.34 5.80 -13.63
CA VAL A 274 17.92 6.41 -14.86
C VAL A 274 19.47 6.37 -14.95
N SER A 275 20.19 6.01 -13.90
CA SER A 275 21.66 5.91 -13.86
C SER A 275 22.26 4.50 -13.73
N PHE A 276 21.48 3.41 -13.77
CA PHE A 276 21.98 2.05 -13.56
C PHE A 276 21.89 1.15 -14.80
N PHE A 277 23.01 0.54 -15.19
CA PHE A 277 23.08 -0.49 -16.24
C PHE A 277 22.17 -1.68 -15.87
N PHE A 278 21.21 -1.98 -16.76
CA PHE A 278 20.12 -2.97 -16.62
C PHE A 278 20.55 -4.45 -16.50
N SER A 279 21.84 -4.76 -16.60
CA SER A 279 22.32 -6.15 -16.74
C SER A 279 22.04 -7.07 -15.54
N PRO A 280 22.18 -6.64 -14.27
CA PRO A 280 21.87 -7.52 -13.11
C PRO A 280 20.36 -7.71 -12.91
N LEU A 281 19.56 -6.72 -13.30
CA LEU A 281 18.11 -6.76 -13.21
C LEU A 281 17.56 -7.81 -14.18
N PHE A 282 18.05 -7.83 -15.43
CA PHE A 282 17.63 -8.79 -16.45
C PHE A 282 17.88 -10.25 -16.04
N ASN A 283 19.06 -10.57 -15.52
CA ASN A 283 19.36 -11.93 -15.03
C ASN A 283 18.48 -12.32 -13.83
N SER A 284 18.20 -11.38 -12.92
CA SER A 284 17.30 -11.61 -11.78
C SER A 284 15.85 -11.76 -12.21
N LEU A 285 15.43 -11.07 -13.28
CA LEU A 285 14.09 -11.13 -13.88
C LEU A 285 13.89 -12.41 -14.70
N ASP A 286 14.90 -12.87 -15.42
CA ASP A 286 14.89 -14.18 -16.09
C ASP A 286 14.85 -15.32 -15.07
N PHE A 287 15.57 -15.18 -13.95
CA PHE A 287 15.47 -16.11 -12.83
C PHE A 287 14.07 -16.10 -12.18
N LEU A 288 13.47 -14.91 -12.02
CA LEU A 288 12.10 -14.75 -11.53
C LEU A 288 11.09 -15.44 -12.47
N TYR A 289 11.20 -15.19 -13.78
CA TYR A 289 10.38 -15.81 -14.83
C TYR A 289 10.48 -17.34 -14.79
N CYS A 290 11.70 -17.89 -14.75
CA CYS A 290 11.93 -19.33 -14.69
C CYS A 290 11.39 -19.98 -13.41
N SER A 291 11.55 -19.32 -12.26
CA SER A 291 11.10 -19.84 -10.96
C SER A 291 9.57 -19.86 -10.85
N ILE A 292 8.89 -18.86 -11.43
CA ILE A 292 7.42 -18.77 -11.45
C ILE A 292 6.83 -19.80 -12.41
N CYS A 293 7.40 -19.97 -13.61
CA CYS A 293 6.95 -21.02 -14.54
C CYS A 293 7.07 -22.43 -13.95
N TYR A 294 8.09 -22.68 -13.13
CA TYR A 294 8.28 -23.95 -12.45
C TYR A 294 7.22 -24.21 -11.36
N PHE A 295 6.84 -23.17 -10.60
CA PHE A 295 5.81 -23.26 -9.55
C PHE A 295 4.38 -23.33 -10.10
N SER A 296 4.11 -22.77 -11.29
CA SER A 296 2.77 -22.81 -11.91
C SER A 296 2.41 -24.17 -12.52
N GLN A 297 3.36 -25.13 -12.61
CA GLN A 297 3.15 -26.47 -13.17
C GLN A 297 2.96 -27.57 -12.11
N SER A 298 3.07 -27.22 -10.82
CA SER A 298 2.92 -28.12 -9.67
C SER A 298 1.67 -27.80 -8.86
#